data_AF-A0A847QQW6-F1
#
_entry.id   AF-A0A847QQW6-F1
#
_cell.length_a   1.000
_cell.length_b   1.000
_cell.length_c   1.000
_cell.angle_alpha   90.00
_cell.angle_beta   90.00
_cell.angle_gamma   90.00
#
_symmetry.space_group_name_H-M   'P 1'
#
loop_
_entity.id
_entity.type
_entity.pdbx_description
1 polymer ?
#
loop_
_entity_poly.entity_id
_entity_poly.type
_entity_poly.pdbx_seq_one_letter_code
_entity_poly.pdbx_strand_id
1 'polypeptide(L)'
;MLFKNGSYLQIDASRCLNQLHNGVECQHCVNHCPGEALVLSKHEVYLIQDKCLGCGLCFSDCPTQVFTSKQWDETTIVAKVKEQGAEETQFFCGHHSTPYLAKEERDKAAIQIPTCLSSVSKGAWYEIGLLTEVELRLDECE
;
A
#
# COMPACT_ATOMS: atom_id res chain seq x y z
N MET A 1 -6.37 7.23 -8.48
CA MET A 1 -5.34 6.48 -7.73
C MET A 1 -4.01 7.20 -7.80
N LEU A 2 -3.38 7.47 -6.66
CA LEU A 2 -2.12 8.22 -6.56
C LEU A 2 -0.96 7.50 -7.28
N PHE A 3 -0.86 6.18 -7.12
CA PHE A 3 0.25 5.37 -7.63
C PHE A 3 0.02 4.76 -9.01
N LYS A 4 -0.95 5.30 -9.78
CA LYS A 4 -1.27 4.78 -11.12
C LYS A 4 -0.02 4.80 -12.02
N ASN A 5 0.26 3.69 -12.69
CA ASN A 5 1.45 3.49 -13.53
C ASN A 5 2.78 3.75 -12.80
N GLY A 6 2.80 3.52 -11.48
CA GLY A 6 3.97 3.74 -10.63
C GLY A 6 4.32 5.21 -10.41
N SER A 7 3.38 6.13 -10.68
CA SER A 7 3.54 7.55 -10.37
C SER A 7 3.91 7.73 -8.90
N TYR A 8 4.88 8.58 -8.62
CA TYR A 8 5.41 8.87 -7.27
C TYR A 8 6.08 7.69 -6.54
N LEU A 9 6.27 6.53 -7.18
CA LEU A 9 7.09 5.45 -6.67
C LEU A 9 8.58 5.82 -6.82
N GLN A 10 9.35 5.62 -5.75
CA GLN A 10 10.80 5.81 -5.74
C GLN A 10 11.48 4.50 -5.39
N ILE A 11 12.52 4.15 -6.14
CA ILE A 11 13.31 2.92 -5.94
C ILE A 11 14.69 3.35 -5.46
N ASP A 12 15.02 3.04 -4.21
CA ASP A 12 16.36 3.19 -3.67
C ASP A 12 17.12 1.87 -3.80
N ALA A 13 17.78 1.70 -4.94
CA ALA A 13 18.49 0.47 -5.28
C ALA A 13 19.62 0.15 -4.27
N SER A 14 20.17 1.16 -3.60
CA SER A 14 21.22 0.98 -2.59
C SER A 14 20.75 0.18 -1.37
N ARG A 15 19.43 0.09 -1.14
CA ARG A 15 18.83 -0.73 -0.08
C ARG A 15 18.49 -2.15 -0.53
N CYS A 16 18.65 -2.48 -1.81
CA CYS A 16 18.30 -3.78 -2.34
C CYS A 16 19.28 -4.85 -1.84
N LEU A 17 18.76 -5.94 -1.25
CA LEU A 17 19.60 -7.06 -0.78
C LEU A 17 20.49 -7.64 -1.90
N ASN A 18 19.98 -7.68 -3.13
CA ASN A 18 20.74 -8.17 -4.28
C ASN A 18 21.93 -7.25 -4.63
N GLN A 19 21.86 -5.95 -4.32
CA GLN A 19 22.97 -5.01 -4.50
C GLN A 19 23.93 -5.01 -3.30
N LEU A 20 23.39 -5.15 -2.09
CA LEU A 20 24.16 -5.07 -0.85
C LEU A 20 25.02 -6.32 -0.58
N HIS A 21 24.58 -7.49 -1.03
CA HIS A 21 25.20 -8.76 -0.66
C HIS A 21 25.39 -9.66 -1.88
N ASN A 22 26.62 -10.18 -2.02
CA ASN A 22 26.94 -11.18 -3.03
C ASN A 22 26.29 -12.53 -2.69
N GLY A 23 25.73 -13.19 -3.69
CA GLY A 23 25.11 -14.52 -3.54
C GLY A 23 23.71 -14.51 -2.92
N VAL A 24 23.08 -13.33 -2.81
CA VAL A 24 21.65 -13.22 -2.45
C VAL A 24 20.81 -13.14 -3.72
N GLU A 25 19.72 -13.90 -3.75
CA GLU A 25 18.73 -13.93 -4.84
C GLU A 25 17.33 -13.60 -4.30
N CYS A 26 17.16 -12.39 -3.79
CA CYS A 26 15.88 -11.89 -3.28
C CYS A 26 14.93 -11.54 -4.44
N GLN A 27 13.75 -12.16 -4.47
CA GLN A 27 12.73 -11.93 -5.51
C GLN A 27 11.36 -11.54 -4.95
N HIS A 28 11.26 -11.18 -3.66
CA HIS A 28 9.98 -10.89 -2.99
C HIS A 28 9.08 -9.92 -3.76
N CYS A 29 9.61 -8.74 -4.11
CA CYS A 29 8.84 -7.71 -4.80
C CYS A 29 8.43 -8.10 -6.23
N VAL A 30 9.27 -8.86 -6.95
CA VAL A 30 8.96 -9.34 -8.30
C VAL A 30 7.88 -10.40 -8.24
N ASN A 31 8.01 -11.38 -7.33
CA ASN A 31 7.09 -12.50 -7.20
C ASN A 31 5.69 -12.10 -6.71
N HIS A 32 5.57 -11.01 -5.95
CA HIS A 32 4.30 -10.52 -5.42
C HIS A 32 3.73 -9.33 -6.21
N CYS A 33 4.32 -8.95 -7.34
CA CYS A 33 3.77 -7.90 -8.18
C CYS A 33 2.66 -8.45 -9.09
N PRO A 34 1.36 -8.20 -8.82
CA PRO A 34 0.26 -8.75 -9.63
C PRO A 34 0.25 -8.23 -11.07
N GLY A 35 0.81 -7.03 -11.30
CA GLY A 35 0.95 -6.46 -12.64
C GLY A 35 2.19 -6.93 -13.40
N GLU A 36 3.08 -7.72 -12.78
CA GLU A 36 4.41 -8.06 -13.33
C GLU A 36 5.20 -6.82 -13.75
N ALA A 37 5.03 -5.72 -13.00
CA ALA A 37 5.63 -4.43 -13.30
C ALA A 37 7.08 -4.34 -12.83
N LEU A 38 7.53 -5.24 -11.95
CA LEU A 38 8.87 -5.24 -11.38
C LEU A 38 9.72 -6.34 -12.03
N VAL A 39 10.90 -5.98 -12.51
CA VAL A 39 11.84 -6.90 -13.16
C VAL A 39 13.18 -6.83 -12.47
N LEU A 40 13.74 -7.98 -12.12
CA LEU A 40 15.10 -8.09 -11.59
C LEU A 40 16.06 -8.41 -12.75
N SER A 41 17.07 -7.56 -12.96
CA SER A 41 18.12 -7.78 -13.95
C SER A 41 19.46 -7.31 -13.40
N LYS A 42 20.49 -8.17 -13.47
CA LYS A 42 21.84 -7.89 -12.96
C LYS A 42 21.86 -7.35 -11.52
N HIS A 43 21.03 -7.91 -10.65
CA HIS A 43 20.86 -7.50 -9.24
C HIS A 43 20.19 -6.14 -9.02
N GLU A 44 19.69 -5.48 -10.07
CA GLU A 44 18.92 -4.25 -9.97
C GLU A 44 17.44 -4.51 -10.29
N VAL A 45 16.55 -3.79 -9.59
CA VAL A 45 15.11 -3.86 -9.82
C VAL A 45 14.66 -2.68 -10.68
N TYR A 46 13.92 -2.97 -11.74
CA TYR A 46 13.37 -1.98 -12.67
C TYR A 46 11.84 -2.02 -12.64
N LEU A 47 11.23 -0.86 -12.86
CA LEU A 47 9.78 -0.71 -12.99
C LEU A 47 9.38 -0.52 -14.45
N ILE A 48 8.47 -1.36 -14.93
CA ILE A 48 7.72 -1.19 -16.17
C ILE A 48 6.45 -0.41 -15.81
N GLN A 49 6.47 0.92 -16.03
CA GLN A 49 5.41 1.83 -15.56
C GLN A 49 4.02 1.43 -16.06
N ASP A 50 3.87 1.06 -17.33
CA ASP A 50 2.58 0.72 -17.95
C ASP A 50 1.92 -0.55 -17.36
N LYS A 51 2.72 -1.41 -16.73
CA LYS A 51 2.25 -2.62 -16.04
C LYS A 51 1.90 -2.37 -14.58
N CYS A 52 2.29 -1.22 -14.02
CA CYS A 52 2.12 -0.95 -12.60
C CYS A 52 0.68 -0.57 -12.26
N LEU A 53 0.00 -1.47 -11.56
CA LEU A 53 -1.38 -1.27 -11.10
C LEU A 53 -1.51 -0.21 -9.98
N GLY A 54 -0.39 0.20 -9.36
CA GLY A 54 -0.41 1.11 -8.22
C GLY A 54 -0.90 0.48 -6.91
N CYS A 55 -0.85 -0.86 -6.80
CA CYS A 55 -1.34 -1.60 -5.62
C CYS A 55 -0.53 -1.35 -4.34
N GLY A 56 0.72 -0.92 -4.45
CA GLY A 56 1.59 -0.61 -3.31
C GLY A 56 2.17 -1.83 -2.58
N LEU A 57 1.90 -3.07 -3.00
CA LEU A 57 2.42 -4.30 -2.36
C LEU A 57 3.96 -4.31 -2.24
N CYS A 58 4.66 -3.70 -3.21
CA CYS A 58 6.12 -3.57 -3.15
C CYS A 58 6.63 -2.81 -1.91
N PHE A 59 5.82 -1.90 -1.34
CA PHE A 59 6.16 -1.19 -0.12
C PHE A 59 6.24 -2.13 1.09
N SER A 60 5.27 -3.05 1.22
CA SER A 60 5.18 -4.00 2.34
C SER A 60 6.03 -5.25 2.14
N ASP A 61 6.14 -5.76 0.91
CA ASP A 61 6.81 -7.02 0.63
C ASP A 61 8.33 -6.92 0.59
N CYS A 62 8.87 -5.70 0.41
CA CYS A 62 10.31 -5.49 0.39
C CYS A 62 10.87 -5.44 1.82
N PRO A 63 11.65 -6.44 2.27
CA PRO A 63 12.13 -6.50 3.65
C PRO A 63 13.10 -5.35 4.00
N THR A 64 13.73 -4.75 2.99
CA THR A 64 14.65 -3.61 3.16
C THR A 64 14.05 -2.29 2.70
N GLN A 65 12.74 -2.24 2.40
CA GLN A 65 11.99 -1.03 2.02
C GLN A 65 12.65 -0.22 0.88
N VAL A 66 13.07 -0.90 -0.18
CA VAL A 66 13.62 -0.29 -1.41
C VAL A 66 12.64 0.71 -2.03
N PHE A 67 11.34 0.43 -1.91
CA PHE A 67 10.27 1.22 -2.48
C PHE A 67 9.79 2.27 -1.48
N THR A 68 9.74 3.53 -1.88
CA THR A 68 9.27 4.65 -1.05
C THR A 68 8.46 5.65 -1.87
N SER A 69 7.80 6.59 -1.19
CA SER A 69 7.16 7.74 -1.83
C SER A 69 7.23 8.96 -0.92
N LYS A 70 7.32 10.15 -1.51
CA LYS A 70 7.18 11.43 -0.78
C LYS A 70 5.72 11.89 -0.65
N GLN A 71 4.80 11.26 -1.38
CA GLN A 71 3.40 11.68 -1.41
C GLN A 71 2.53 10.97 -0.38
N TRP A 72 2.94 9.79 0.07
CA TRP A 72 2.14 8.97 0.98
C TRP A 72 2.98 7.95 1.73
N ASP A 73 2.60 7.71 2.99
CA ASP A 73 3.06 6.61 3.83
C ASP A 73 1.89 6.11 4.71
N GLU A 74 2.02 4.91 5.27
CA GLU A 74 0.95 4.28 6.06
C GLU A 74 0.64 5.00 7.39
N THR A 75 1.57 5.79 7.95
CA THR A 75 1.29 6.55 9.19
C THR A 75 0.17 7.58 9.00
N THR A 76 -0.05 8.04 7.77
CA THR A 76 -1.17 8.93 7.42
C THR A 76 -2.55 8.28 7.61
N ILE A 77 -2.64 6.94 7.56
CA ILE A 77 -3.89 6.21 7.79
C ILE A 77 -4.28 6.32 9.26
N VAL A 78 -3.34 5.98 10.15
CA VAL A 78 -3.53 6.01 11.60
C VAL A 78 -3.90 7.41 12.07
N ALA A 79 -3.23 8.45 11.55
CA ALA A 79 -3.55 9.83 11.87
C ALA A 79 -5.01 10.19 11.53
N LYS A 80 -5.48 9.81 10.33
CA LYS A 80 -6.86 10.05 9.90
C LYS A 80 -7.90 9.32 10.76
N VAL A 81 -7.61 8.08 11.16
CA VAL A 81 -8.48 7.32 12.07
C VAL A 81 -8.61 8.04 13.41
N LYS A 82 -7.49 8.50 13.98
CA LYS A 82 -7.48 9.27 15.24
C LYS A 82 -8.25 10.58 15.13
N GLU A 83 -8.16 11.27 13.99
CA GLU A 83 -8.89 12.52 13.73
C GLU A 83 -10.40 12.33 13.59
N GLN A 84 -10.85 11.21 13.01
CA GLN A 84 -12.27 10.91 12.81
C GLN A 84 -12.95 10.45 14.10
N GLY A 85 -12.28 9.67 14.93
CA GLY A 85 -12.80 9.26 16.25
C GLY A 85 -14.12 8.47 16.21
N ALA A 86 -14.37 7.73 15.13
CA ALA A 86 -15.56 6.90 14.95
C ALA A 86 -15.42 5.55 15.65
N GLU A 87 -16.54 4.99 16.11
CA GLU A 87 -16.56 3.65 16.73
C GLU A 87 -16.22 2.56 15.71
N GLU A 88 -16.66 2.74 14.46
CA GLU A 88 -16.37 1.86 13.33
C GLU A 88 -15.81 2.66 12.16
N THR A 89 -14.76 2.15 11.51
CA THR A 89 -14.14 2.75 10.33
C THR A 89 -14.09 1.76 9.18
N GLN A 90 -14.72 2.14 8.08
CA GLN A 90 -14.70 1.43 6.82
C GLN A 90 -13.49 1.84 5.97
N PHE A 91 -12.71 0.86 5.54
CA PHE A 91 -11.52 1.08 4.72
C PHE A 91 -11.74 0.62 3.28
N PHE A 92 -11.39 1.52 2.36
CA PHE A 92 -11.52 1.31 0.93
C PHE A 92 -10.15 1.47 0.26
N CYS A 93 -9.87 0.62 -0.73
CA CYS A 93 -8.67 0.80 -1.56
C CYS A 93 -8.90 1.88 -2.63
N GLY A 94 -7.82 2.31 -3.28
CA GLY A 94 -7.87 3.32 -4.33
C GLY A 94 -8.68 2.93 -5.57
N HIS A 95 -9.04 1.65 -5.71
CA HIS A 95 -9.91 1.14 -6.79
C HIS A 95 -11.38 1.49 -6.58
N HIS A 96 -11.83 1.60 -5.33
CA HIS A 96 -13.24 1.80 -5.03
C HIS A 96 -13.75 3.14 -5.56
N SER A 97 -14.83 3.09 -6.35
CA SER A 97 -15.46 4.28 -6.91
C SER A 97 -16.36 4.96 -5.86
N THR A 98 -15.85 6.02 -5.22
CA THR A 98 -16.54 6.84 -4.21
C THR A 98 -17.00 6.08 -2.94
N PRO A 99 -16.24 6.14 -1.84
CA PRO A 99 -16.72 5.65 -0.54
C PRO A 99 -17.83 6.59 -0.06
N TYR A 100 -19.07 6.27 -0.40
CA TYR A 100 -20.25 6.94 0.12
C TYR A 100 -20.35 6.64 1.61
N LEU A 101 -19.98 7.59 2.46
CA LEU A 101 -20.73 7.80 3.69
C LEU A 101 -22.09 8.33 3.23
N ALA A 102 -23.09 7.45 3.17
CA ALA A 102 -24.46 7.91 3.26
C ALA A 102 -24.52 8.83 4.48
N LYS A 103 -24.96 10.08 4.29
CA LYS A 103 -24.89 11.21 5.23
C LYS A 103 -25.61 11.00 6.58
N GLU A 104 -25.94 9.76 6.94
CA GLU A 104 -26.93 9.39 7.94
C GLU A 104 -26.33 8.59 9.12
N GLU A 105 -25.12 8.04 9.00
CA GLU A 105 -24.45 7.29 10.09
C GLU A 105 -23.42 8.18 10.79
N ARG A 106 -23.76 8.72 11.98
CA ARG A 106 -22.88 9.60 12.75
C ARG A 106 -21.71 8.89 13.44
N ASP A 107 -21.81 7.58 13.60
CA ASP A 107 -20.88 6.77 14.40
C ASP A 107 -19.86 6.01 13.53
N LYS A 108 -19.95 6.16 12.20
CA LYS A 108 -19.10 5.48 11.23
C LYS A 108 -18.24 6.43 10.44
N ALA A 109 -16.99 6.03 10.24
CA ALA A 109 -16.04 6.70 9.39
C ALA A 109 -15.78 5.91 8.10
N ALA A 110 -15.36 6.61 7.06
CA ALA A 110 -14.86 6.01 5.84
C ALA A 110 -13.49 6.59 5.48
N ILE A 111 -12.53 5.72 5.18
CA ILE A 111 -11.19 6.07 4.76
C ILE A 111 -10.87 5.34 3.47
N GLN A 112 -10.55 6.11 2.42
CA GLN A 112 -9.94 5.57 1.22
C GLN A 112 -8.42 5.80 1.25
N ILE A 113 -7.67 4.72 1.05
CA ILE A 113 -6.21 4.75 0.90
C ILE A 113 -5.82 4.67 -0.58
N PRO A 114 -4.67 5.23 -0.99
CA PRO A 114 -4.27 5.28 -2.39
C PRO A 114 -3.79 3.95 -2.97
N THR A 115 -3.56 2.93 -2.13
CA THR A 115 -3.02 1.61 -2.45
C THR A 115 -4.06 0.51 -2.19
N CYS A 116 -3.68 -0.76 -2.36
CA CYS A 116 -4.47 -1.89 -1.89
C CYS A 116 -4.45 -1.97 -0.36
N LEU A 117 -5.55 -2.42 0.26
CA LEU A 117 -5.62 -2.66 1.71
C LEU A 117 -4.57 -3.68 2.18
N SER A 118 -4.20 -4.62 1.31
CA SER A 118 -3.14 -5.60 1.54
C SER A 118 -1.73 -5.00 1.58
N SER A 119 -1.51 -3.77 1.10
CA SER A 119 -0.21 -3.11 1.19
C SER A 119 0.05 -2.48 2.55
N VAL A 120 -0.99 -2.35 3.39
CA VAL A 120 -0.87 -1.76 4.72
C VAL A 120 -0.25 -2.79 5.65
N SER A 121 0.74 -2.38 6.43
CA SER A 121 1.46 -3.30 7.31
C SER A 121 0.54 -3.86 8.39
N LYS A 122 0.85 -5.08 8.84
CA LYS A 122 0.14 -5.73 9.96
C LYS A 122 0.21 -4.87 11.23
N GLY A 123 1.33 -4.15 11.42
CA GLY A 123 1.51 -3.23 12.54
C GLY A 123 0.56 -2.05 12.48
N ALA A 124 0.38 -1.44 11.30
CA ALA A 124 -0.59 -0.38 11.09
C ALA A 124 -2.02 -0.87 11.32
N TRP A 125 -2.41 -2.03 10.79
CA TRP A 125 -3.74 -2.59 11.06
C TRP A 125 -3.97 -2.90 12.54
N TYR A 126 -2.95 -3.40 13.24
CA TYR A 126 -3.02 -3.60 14.68
C TYR A 126 -3.24 -2.28 15.43
N GLU A 127 -2.48 -1.21 15.11
CA GLU A 127 -2.66 0.09 15.73
C GLU A 127 -4.05 0.68 15.45
N ILE A 128 -4.55 0.56 14.22
CA ILE A 128 -5.89 1.01 13.84
C ILE A 128 -6.96 0.26 14.64
N GLY A 129 -6.85 -1.07 14.77
CA GLY A 129 -7.79 -1.89 15.53
C GLY A 129 -7.83 -1.59 17.03
N LEU A 130 -6.86 -0.87 17.58
CA LEU A 130 -6.91 -0.35 18.95
C LEU A 130 -7.75 0.94 19.08
N LEU A 131 -8.09 1.57 17.96
CA LEU A 131 -8.74 2.89 17.91
C LEU A 131 -10.20 2.83 17.45
N THR A 132 -10.54 1.85 16.60
CA THR A 132 -11.85 1.75 15.94
C THR A 132 -12.11 0.29 15.53
N GLU A 133 -13.37 -0.11 15.41
CA GLU A 133 -13.74 -1.34 14.73
C GLU A 133 -13.42 -1.22 13.24
N VAL A 134 -12.72 -2.21 12.69
CA VAL A 134 -12.21 -2.16 11.31
C VAL A 134 -13.10 -2.98 10.40
N GLU A 135 -13.74 -2.31 9.44
CA GLU A 135 -14.45 -2.97 8.34
C GLU A 135 -13.65 -2.79 7.04
N LEU A 136 -13.17 -3.89 6.46
CA LEU A 136 -12.46 -3.86 5.19
C LEU A 136 -13.45 -4.07 4.04
N ARG A 137 -13.53 -3.09 3.14
CA ARG A 137 -14.40 -3.15 1.96
C ARG A 137 -13.63 -3.76 0.78
N LEU A 138 -14.04 -4.98 0.44
CA LEU A 138 -13.42 -5.84 -0.58
C LEU A 138 -14.37 -6.13 -1.75
N ASP A 139 -15.52 -5.46 -1.78
CA ASP A 139 -16.60 -5.68 -2.74
C ASP A 139 -16.21 -5.32 -4.20
N GLU A 140 -15.20 -4.48 -4.38
CA GLU A 140 -14.63 -4.15 -5.70
C GLU A 140 -13.21 -4.73 -5.91
N CYS A 141 -12.83 -5.77 -5.16
CA CYS A 141 -11.57 -6.49 -5.40
C CYS A 141 -11.74 -7.58 -6.45
N GLU A 142 -11.13 -7.38 -7.63
CA GLU A 142 -10.99 -8.38 -8.69
C GLU A 142 -9.71 -9.22 -8.55
#